data_AF-A0A6V3PKZ8-F1
#
_entry.id   AF-A0A6V3PKZ8-F1
#
_cell.length_a   1.000
_cell.length_b   1.000
_cell.length_c   1.000
_cell.angle_alpha   90.00
_cell.angle_beta   90.00
_cell.angle_gamma   90.00
#
_symmetry.space_group_name_H-M   'P 1'
#
loop_
_entity.id
_entity.type
_entity.pdbx_description
1 polymer ?
#
loop_
_entity_poly.entity_id
_entity_poly.type
_entity_poly.pdbx_seq_one_letter_code
_entity_poly.pdbx_strand_id
1 'polypeptide(L)'
;MALGYKLILMASVVSLASSVSSSWMPSDIPNPVAYPQECLMPHPSRVCDPNGALSTSTRKRVQSLIELIETNVTHSCNGKMVGYQVAVVVVNRMHPAFQKHYDKVDRAEEFAIKIGDTWGVGHRGCEDGIVLFVSKLDRIAFIKTAPGAREVLPDNAVSYVIREMTSTIKANRGSLNTGVEGAV
;
A
#
# COMPACT_ATOMS: atom_id res chain seq x y z
N MET A 1 -3.26 -70.91 12.53
CA MET A 1 -3.82 -69.86 11.66
C MET A 1 -3.84 -68.56 12.46
N ALA A 2 -2.88 -67.66 12.24
CA ALA A 2 -2.72 -66.43 13.01
C ALA A 2 -3.40 -65.26 12.26
N LEU A 3 -4.35 -64.60 12.92
CA LEU A 3 -5.03 -63.40 12.44
C LEU A 3 -4.10 -62.19 12.66
N GLY A 4 -3.64 -61.58 11.57
CA GLY A 4 -2.88 -60.32 11.60
C GLY A 4 -3.80 -59.11 11.54
N TYR A 5 -3.85 -58.30 12.60
CA TYR A 5 -4.53 -57.02 12.60
C TYR A 5 -3.63 -55.96 11.94
N LYS A 6 -4.07 -55.41 10.80
CA LYS A 6 -3.46 -54.22 10.18
C LYS A 6 -3.90 -52.99 10.97
N LEU A 7 -2.98 -52.41 11.76
CA LEU A 7 -3.14 -51.04 12.27
C LEU A 7 -3.06 -50.06 11.09
N ILE A 8 -4.14 -49.33 10.84
CA ILE A 8 -4.16 -48.18 9.93
C ILE A 8 -3.86 -46.94 10.78
N LEU A 9 -2.65 -46.39 10.63
CA LEU A 9 -2.31 -45.08 11.19
C LEU A 9 -2.98 -43.98 10.34
N MET A 10 -4.00 -43.35 10.91
CA MET A 10 -4.54 -42.09 10.40
C MET A 10 -3.58 -40.96 10.78
N ALA A 11 -2.82 -40.44 9.81
CA ALA A 11 -1.99 -39.26 10.01
C ALA A 11 -2.89 -38.01 10.02
N SER A 12 -3.04 -37.40 11.19
CA SER A 12 -3.76 -36.14 11.36
C SER A 12 -3.00 -35.00 10.67
N VAL A 13 -3.58 -34.43 9.62
CA VAL A 13 -3.04 -33.22 8.98
C VAL A 13 -3.35 -32.04 9.89
N VAL A 14 -2.35 -31.58 10.65
CA VAL A 14 -2.44 -30.34 11.44
C VAL A 14 -2.29 -29.17 10.48
N SER A 15 -3.41 -28.49 10.19
CA SER A 15 -3.41 -27.28 9.35
C SER A 15 -2.88 -26.10 10.18
N LEU A 16 -1.64 -25.68 9.91
CA LEU A 16 -1.08 -24.44 10.46
C LEU A 16 -1.80 -23.26 9.79
N ALA A 17 -2.85 -22.75 10.41
CA ALA A 17 -3.43 -21.47 10.02
C ALA A 17 -2.39 -20.37 10.28
N SER A 18 -1.71 -19.92 9.23
CA SER A 18 -0.83 -18.75 9.30
C SER A 18 -1.64 -17.57 9.83
N SER A 19 -1.27 -17.05 11.00
CA SER A 19 -1.85 -15.81 11.51
C SER A 19 -1.53 -14.71 10.50
N VAL A 20 -2.51 -14.27 9.73
CA VAL A 20 -2.39 -13.07 8.90
C VAL A 20 -1.89 -11.98 9.83
N SER A 21 -0.70 -11.43 9.53
CA SER A 21 -0.12 -10.39 10.36
C SER A 21 -1.12 -9.25 10.46
N SER A 22 -1.59 -8.99 11.69
CA SER A 22 -2.54 -7.91 11.95
C SER A 22 -1.84 -6.56 12.02
N SER A 23 -0.50 -6.55 12.06
CA SER A 23 0.33 -5.35 12.18
C SER A 23 1.64 -5.49 11.40
N TRP A 24 1.97 -4.49 10.59
CA TRP A 24 3.05 -4.56 9.60
C TRP A 24 4.26 -3.72 10.00
N MET A 25 5.48 -4.20 9.79
CA MET A 25 6.65 -3.31 9.64
C MET A 25 6.73 -2.82 8.18
N PRO A 26 7.34 -1.66 7.88
CA PRO A 26 7.50 -1.21 6.50
C PRO A 26 8.27 -2.21 5.62
N SER A 27 9.27 -2.88 6.20
CA SER A 27 10.09 -3.90 5.54
C SER A 27 9.32 -5.15 5.13
N ASP A 28 8.21 -5.43 5.81
CA ASP A 28 7.45 -6.66 5.63
C ASP A 28 6.34 -6.49 4.58
N ILE A 29 6.07 -5.26 4.14
CA ILE A 29 5.06 -4.99 3.13
C ILE A 29 5.64 -5.38 1.76
N PRO A 30 5.03 -6.34 1.04
CA PRO A 30 5.58 -6.84 -0.22
C PRO A 30 5.62 -5.73 -1.28
N ASN A 31 6.70 -5.69 -2.07
CA ASN A 31 6.79 -4.77 -3.20
C ASN A 31 5.89 -5.29 -4.34
N PRO A 32 4.84 -4.56 -4.76
CA PRO A 32 3.88 -5.03 -5.77
C PRO A 32 4.48 -5.14 -7.18
N VAL A 33 5.65 -4.56 -7.44
CA VAL A 33 6.38 -4.75 -8.71
C VAL A 33 7.06 -6.12 -8.73
N ALA A 34 7.67 -6.52 -7.62
CA ALA A 34 8.42 -7.78 -7.52
C ALA A 34 7.54 -8.98 -7.14
N TYR A 35 6.56 -8.76 -6.24
CA TYR A 35 5.72 -9.79 -5.63
C TYR A 35 4.23 -9.43 -5.71
N PRO A 36 3.67 -9.22 -6.92
CA PRO A 36 2.30 -8.71 -7.08
C PRO A 36 1.23 -9.58 -6.42
N GLN A 37 1.41 -10.90 -6.39
CA GLN A 37 0.43 -11.82 -5.81
C GLN A 37 0.27 -11.64 -4.30
N GLU A 38 1.35 -11.30 -3.59
CA GLU A 38 1.31 -11.03 -2.14
C GLU A 38 0.58 -9.71 -1.83
N CYS A 39 0.53 -8.81 -2.82
CA CYS A 39 -0.26 -7.58 -2.80
C CYS A 39 -1.69 -7.75 -3.33
N LEU A 40 -2.12 -8.99 -3.59
CA LEU A 40 -3.43 -9.34 -4.17
C LEU A 40 -3.66 -8.72 -5.56
N MET A 41 -2.59 -8.66 -6.35
CA MET A 41 -2.56 -8.16 -7.73
C MET A 41 -2.09 -9.27 -8.70
N PRO A 42 -2.71 -9.38 -9.89
CA PRO A 42 -2.38 -10.46 -10.83
C PRO A 42 -1.03 -10.25 -11.57
N HIS A 43 -0.57 -9.01 -11.69
CA HIS A 43 0.62 -8.60 -12.44
C HIS A 43 1.35 -7.48 -11.67
N PRO A 44 2.63 -7.20 -12.00
CA PRO A 44 3.36 -6.07 -11.42
C PRO A 44 2.51 -4.79 -11.41
N SER A 45 2.49 -4.11 -10.28
CA SER A 45 1.63 -2.94 -10.06
C SER A 45 2.28 -1.95 -9.09
N ARG A 46 1.57 -0.86 -8.79
CA ARG A 46 1.92 0.16 -7.79
C ARG A 46 1.03 0.12 -6.55
N VAL A 47 0.10 -0.84 -6.50
CA VAL A 47 -0.89 -0.96 -5.42
C VAL A 47 -0.58 -2.20 -4.59
N CYS A 48 -0.38 -2.02 -3.29
CA CYS A 48 -0.27 -3.13 -2.36
C CYS A 48 -1.31 -3.06 -1.24
N ASP A 49 -2.13 -4.09 -1.15
CA ASP A 49 -3.09 -4.30 -0.08
C ASP A 49 -3.06 -5.77 0.35
N PRO A 50 -2.02 -6.18 1.10
CA PRO A 50 -1.80 -7.58 1.44
C PRO A 50 -2.86 -8.14 2.42
N ASN A 51 -3.68 -7.27 3.02
CA ASN A 51 -4.76 -7.67 3.92
C ASN A 51 -6.12 -7.80 3.22
N GLY A 52 -6.25 -7.39 1.96
CA GLY A 52 -7.54 -7.37 1.26
C GLY A 52 -8.51 -6.34 1.84
N ALA A 53 -8.00 -5.23 2.36
CA ALA A 53 -8.80 -4.12 2.86
C ALA A 53 -9.58 -3.40 1.75
N LEU A 54 -9.09 -3.46 0.52
CA LEU A 54 -9.73 -3.01 -0.71
C LEU A 54 -10.36 -4.19 -1.47
N SER A 55 -11.42 -3.90 -2.21
CA SER A 55 -12.00 -4.84 -3.16
C SER A 55 -11.06 -5.04 -4.36
N THR A 56 -11.16 -6.20 -5.02
CA THR A 56 -10.38 -6.46 -6.25
C THR A 56 -10.66 -5.44 -7.34
N SER A 57 -11.91 -4.98 -7.49
CA SER A 57 -12.27 -3.93 -8.45
C SER A 57 -11.60 -2.60 -8.10
N THR A 58 -11.56 -2.22 -6.83
CA THR A 58 -10.91 -0.97 -6.39
C THR A 58 -9.40 -1.03 -6.58
N ARG A 59 -8.73 -2.15 -6.21
CA ARG A 59 -7.29 -2.30 -6.47
C ARG A 59 -6.95 -2.10 -7.95
N LYS A 60 -7.71 -2.73 -8.84
CA LYS A 60 -7.55 -2.59 -10.30
C LYS A 60 -7.82 -1.16 -10.76
N ARG A 61 -8.89 -0.53 -10.24
CA ARG A 61 -9.27 0.84 -10.62
C ARG A 61 -8.21 1.85 -10.21
N VAL A 62 -7.72 1.76 -8.98
CA VAL A 62 -6.62 2.60 -8.47
C VAL A 62 -5.36 2.40 -9.31
N GLN A 63 -4.99 1.15 -9.61
CA GLN A 63 -3.85 0.87 -10.50
C GLN A 63 -4.00 1.55 -11.86
N SER A 64 -5.17 1.47 -12.50
CA SER A 64 -5.41 2.14 -13.77
C SER A 64 -5.38 3.68 -13.68
N LEU A 65 -5.81 4.26 -12.55
CA LEU A 65 -5.68 5.71 -12.32
C LEU A 65 -4.21 6.12 -12.18
N ILE A 66 -3.40 5.33 -11.46
CA ILE A 66 -1.96 5.54 -11.34
C ILE A 66 -1.28 5.49 -12.73
N GLU A 67 -1.62 4.52 -13.57
CA GLU A 67 -1.10 4.43 -14.95
C GLU A 67 -1.47 5.66 -15.79
N LEU A 68 -2.67 6.21 -15.61
CA LEU A 68 -3.07 7.46 -16.26
C LEU A 68 -2.26 8.66 -15.77
N ILE A 69 -1.94 8.73 -14.48
CA ILE A 69 -1.05 9.77 -13.92
C ILE A 69 0.35 9.63 -14.51
N GLU A 70 0.93 8.43 -14.46
CA GLU A 70 2.27 8.12 -15.00
C GLU A 70 2.37 8.38 -16.52
N THR A 71 1.25 8.34 -17.25
CA THR A 71 1.23 8.61 -18.70
C THR A 71 0.97 10.07 -19.04
N ASN A 72 0.07 10.75 -18.31
CA ASN A 72 -0.44 12.06 -18.72
C ASN A 72 0.15 13.24 -17.91
N VAL A 73 0.64 13.00 -16.70
CA VAL A 73 1.22 14.04 -15.85
C VAL A 73 2.73 13.87 -15.91
N THR A 74 3.36 14.58 -16.86
CA THR A 74 4.77 14.38 -17.20
C THR A 74 5.64 15.61 -16.91
N HIS A 75 6.91 15.37 -16.65
CA HIS A 75 7.94 16.39 -16.51
C HIS A 75 9.25 15.93 -17.16
N SER A 76 10.19 16.86 -17.32
CA SER A 76 11.54 16.55 -17.79
C SER A 76 12.37 15.94 -16.65
N CYS A 77 12.98 14.79 -16.91
CA CYS A 77 13.84 14.05 -15.99
C CYS A 77 15.04 13.54 -16.78
N ASN A 78 16.24 14.02 -16.48
CA ASN A 78 17.47 13.63 -17.18
C ASN A 78 17.35 13.70 -18.73
N GLY A 79 16.68 14.73 -19.25
CA GLY A 79 16.49 14.95 -20.69
C GLY A 79 15.39 14.09 -21.34
N LYS A 80 14.57 13.40 -20.56
CA LYS A 80 13.42 12.62 -21.04
C LYS A 80 12.13 13.09 -20.38
N MET A 81 11.03 13.03 -21.12
CA MET A 81 9.70 13.20 -20.51
C MET A 81 9.30 11.89 -19.83
N VAL A 82 9.07 11.96 -18.52
CA VAL A 82 8.60 10.84 -17.70
C VAL A 82 7.40 11.30 -16.87
N GLY A 83 6.56 10.37 -16.45
CA GLY A 83 5.47 10.67 -15.52
C GLY A 83 5.87 10.53 -14.06
N TYR A 84 5.15 11.23 -13.19
CA TYR A 84 5.27 11.07 -11.74
C TYR A 84 4.84 9.66 -11.34
N GLN A 85 5.64 9.01 -10.48
CA GLN A 85 5.34 7.65 -10.02
C GLN A 85 4.57 7.68 -8.70
N VAL A 86 3.41 7.03 -8.68
CA VAL A 86 2.55 6.95 -7.49
C VAL A 86 2.54 5.51 -6.99
N ALA A 87 2.68 5.31 -5.68
CA ALA A 87 2.45 4.04 -5.02
C ALA A 87 1.33 4.16 -3.99
N VAL A 88 0.48 3.15 -3.90
CA VAL A 88 -0.63 3.09 -2.93
C VAL A 88 -0.46 1.85 -2.06
N VAL A 89 -0.38 2.06 -0.75
CA VAL A 89 -0.21 0.99 0.24
C VAL A 89 -1.31 1.06 1.27
N VAL A 90 -2.03 -0.05 1.43
CA VAL A 90 -3.09 -0.20 2.42
C VAL A 90 -2.79 -1.40 3.29
N VAL A 91 -2.68 -1.18 4.60
CA VAL A 91 -2.48 -2.23 5.59
C VAL A 91 -3.52 -2.13 6.70
N ASN A 92 -3.69 -3.22 7.45
CA ASN A 92 -4.57 -3.23 8.62
C ASN A 92 -4.05 -2.31 9.72
N ARG A 93 -2.79 -2.46 10.15
CA ARG A 93 -2.21 -1.70 11.27
C ARG A 93 -0.71 -1.53 11.07
N MET A 94 -0.15 -0.41 11.54
CA MET A 94 1.29 -0.25 11.74
C MET A 94 1.76 -1.02 12.97
N HIS A 95 2.90 -1.71 12.90
CA HIS A 95 3.45 -2.42 14.05
C HIS A 95 3.84 -1.43 15.16
N PRO A 96 3.37 -1.63 16.41
CA PRO A 96 3.54 -0.65 17.49
C PRO A 96 4.99 -0.48 17.96
N ALA A 97 5.87 -1.45 17.69
CA ALA A 97 7.30 -1.34 17.98
C ALA A 97 8.07 -0.48 16.95
N PHE A 98 7.53 -0.28 15.74
CA PHE A 98 8.16 0.59 14.75
C PHE A 98 8.05 2.04 15.22
N GLN A 99 9.21 2.70 15.39
CA GLN A 99 9.28 4.08 15.89
C GLN A 99 8.35 4.30 17.10
N LYS A 100 8.53 3.48 18.14
CA LYS A 100 7.63 3.42 19.31
C LYS A 100 7.34 4.79 19.96
N HIS A 101 8.30 5.72 19.88
CA HIS A 101 8.19 7.06 20.46
C HIS A 101 7.43 8.07 19.60
N TYR A 102 7.18 7.75 18.33
CA TYR A 102 6.45 8.61 17.42
C TYR A 102 4.97 8.55 17.72
N ASP A 103 4.29 9.68 17.52
CA ASP A 103 2.84 9.67 17.46
C ASP A 103 2.36 8.90 16.21
N LYS A 104 1.04 8.81 16.01
CA LYS A 104 0.50 8.04 14.88
C LYS A 104 0.81 8.68 13.53
N VAL A 105 0.84 10.00 13.44
CA VAL A 105 1.09 10.76 12.20
C VAL A 105 2.54 10.61 11.81
N ASP A 106 3.46 10.90 12.72
CA ASP A 106 4.90 10.79 12.50
C ASP A 106 5.28 9.35 12.11
N ARG A 107 4.62 8.36 12.70
CA ARG A 107 4.83 6.95 12.33
C ARG A 107 4.34 6.65 10.92
N ALA A 108 3.16 7.15 10.53
CA ALA A 108 2.61 6.94 9.18
C ALA A 108 3.48 7.62 8.10
N GLU A 109 4.03 8.80 8.41
CA GLU A 109 5.02 9.47 7.57
C GLU A 109 6.26 8.59 7.36
N GLU A 110 6.87 8.12 8.44
CA GLU A 110 8.07 7.28 8.35
C GLU A 110 7.78 5.96 7.61
N PHE A 111 6.58 5.40 7.73
CA PHE A 111 6.14 4.27 6.90
C PHE A 111 6.18 4.61 5.41
N ALA A 112 5.56 5.73 5.01
CA ALA A 112 5.50 6.15 3.62
C ALA A 112 6.90 6.44 3.05
N ILE A 113 7.80 7.04 3.85
CA ILE A 113 9.21 7.26 3.49
C ILE A 113 9.90 5.92 3.25
N LYS A 114 9.88 5.00 4.22
CA LYS A 114 10.58 3.71 4.11
C LYS A 114 10.08 2.85 2.96
N ILE A 115 8.78 2.84 2.72
CA ILE A 115 8.19 2.14 1.56
C ILE A 115 8.70 2.76 0.27
N GLY A 116 8.62 4.09 0.13
CA GLY A 116 9.07 4.81 -1.06
C GLY A 116 10.54 4.54 -1.38
N ASP A 117 11.41 4.58 -0.36
CA ASP A 117 12.84 4.32 -0.49
C ASP A 117 13.12 2.86 -0.88
N THR A 118 12.47 1.91 -0.20
CA THR A 118 12.72 0.48 -0.40
C THR A 118 12.19 -0.01 -1.75
N TRP A 119 11.07 0.53 -2.21
CA TRP A 119 10.48 0.17 -3.49
C TRP A 119 11.06 0.96 -4.66
N GLY A 120 11.81 2.03 -4.37
CA GLY A 120 12.34 2.93 -5.39
C GLY A 120 11.22 3.66 -6.13
N VAL A 121 10.25 4.23 -5.40
CA VAL A 121 9.16 5.01 -5.99
C VAL A 121 9.72 6.35 -6.48
N GLY A 122 9.69 6.55 -7.79
CA GLY A 122 10.25 7.70 -8.49
C GLY A 122 11.44 7.32 -9.38
N HIS A 123 11.73 8.18 -10.34
CA HIS A 123 12.90 8.07 -11.20
C HIS A 123 14.15 8.61 -10.49
N ARG A 124 15.26 7.88 -10.68
CA ARG A 124 16.55 8.21 -10.08
C ARG A 124 16.99 9.63 -10.45
N GLY A 125 17.19 10.46 -9.42
CA GLY A 125 17.68 11.83 -9.56
C GLY A 125 16.60 12.85 -9.96
N CYS A 126 15.33 12.45 -10.00
CA CYS A 126 14.23 13.33 -10.41
C CYS A 126 13.23 13.61 -9.28
N GLU A 127 13.26 12.82 -8.22
CA GLU A 127 12.49 13.07 -6.99
C GLU A 127 10.99 13.29 -7.27
N ASP A 128 10.42 12.44 -8.12
CA ASP A 128 9.05 12.52 -8.66
C ASP A 128 8.13 11.41 -8.10
N GLY A 129 8.56 10.78 -7.01
CA GLY A 129 7.83 9.71 -6.33
C GLY A 129 6.80 10.21 -5.31
N ILE A 130 5.61 9.62 -5.34
CA ILE A 130 4.48 9.89 -4.44
C ILE A 130 4.04 8.58 -3.80
N VAL A 131 3.84 8.56 -2.48
CA VAL A 131 3.36 7.38 -1.75
C VAL A 131 2.14 7.75 -0.93
N LEU A 132 0.97 7.17 -1.26
CA LEU A 132 -0.21 7.17 -0.40
C LEU A 132 -0.15 5.93 0.50
N PHE A 133 0.05 6.14 1.79
CA PHE A 133 0.02 5.10 2.80
C PHE A 133 -1.26 5.21 3.63
N VAL A 134 -1.93 4.08 3.86
CA VAL A 134 -3.14 4.00 4.68
C VAL A 134 -3.04 2.84 5.67
N SER A 135 -3.21 3.16 6.96
CA SER A 135 -3.40 2.17 8.02
C SER A 135 -4.84 2.18 8.49
N LYS A 136 -5.60 1.15 8.10
CA LYS A 136 -7.06 1.06 8.28
C LYS A 136 -7.48 1.13 9.74
N LEU A 137 -6.90 0.29 10.60
CA LEU A 137 -7.28 0.16 12.00
C LEU A 137 -6.69 1.27 12.88
N ASP A 138 -5.58 1.89 12.45
CA ASP A 138 -5.07 3.09 13.12
C ASP A 138 -5.85 4.37 12.70
N ARG A 139 -6.66 4.26 11.65
CA ARG A 139 -7.48 5.33 11.03
C ARG A 139 -6.61 6.52 10.62
N ILE A 140 -5.51 6.23 9.95
CA ILE A 140 -4.58 7.25 9.47
C ILE A 140 -4.20 7.00 8.02
N ALA A 141 -4.00 8.09 7.30
CA ALA A 141 -3.45 8.09 5.98
C ALA A 141 -2.45 9.24 5.85
N PHE A 142 -1.43 9.02 5.04
CA PHE A 142 -0.36 9.96 4.80
C PHE A 142 0.02 9.91 3.33
N ILE A 143 0.30 11.07 2.73
CA ILE A 143 0.87 11.16 1.38
C ILE A 143 2.26 11.75 1.51
N LYS A 144 3.27 10.95 1.18
CA LYS A 144 4.63 11.44 0.99
C LYS A 144 4.79 11.90 -0.44
N THR A 145 5.25 13.13 -0.63
CA THR A 145 5.69 13.67 -1.93
C THR A 145 7.19 13.90 -1.90
N ALA A 146 7.91 13.35 -2.89
CA ALA A 146 9.31 13.71 -3.13
C ALA A 146 9.42 15.18 -3.59
N PRO A 147 10.57 15.85 -3.40
CA PRO A 147 10.70 17.28 -3.72
C PRO A 147 10.25 17.68 -5.14
N GLY A 148 10.61 16.94 -6.18
CA GLY A 148 10.16 17.20 -7.56
C GLY A 148 8.65 16.99 -7.76
N ALA A 149 8.04 16.05 -7.04
CA ALA A 149 6.58 15.86 -7.03
C ALA A 149 5.81 16.99 -6.33
N ARG A 150 6.45 17.74 -5.42
CA ARG A 150 5.79 18.86 -4.71
C ARG A 150 5.46 20.05 -5.62
N GLU A 151 6.09 20.15 -6.78
CA GLU A 151 5.78 21.19 -7.77
C GLU A 151 4.35 21.07 -8.32
N VAL A 152 3.88 19.83 -8.48
CA VAL A 152 2.53 19.51 -9.00
C VAL A 152 1.55 19.08 -7.92
N LEU A 153 2.06 18.53 -6.81
CA LEU A 153 1.26 18.11 -5.65
C LEU A 153 1.82 18.76 -4.36
N PRO A 154 1.63 20.07 -4.18
CA PRO A 154 2.10 20.80 -2.99
C PRO A 154 1.34 20.39 -1.72
N ASP A 155 1.90 20.73 -0.56
CA ASP A 155 1.40 20.29 0.76
C ASP A 155 -0.06 20.69 1.04
N ASN A 156 -0.51 21.83 0.51
CA ASN A 156 -1.91 22.25 0.62
C ASN A 156 -2.85 21.38 -0.23
N ALA A 157 -2.40 20.93 -1.41
CA ALA A 157 -3.12 19.99 -2.26
C ALA A 157 -3.15 18.60 -1.60
N VAL A 158 -2.03 18.13 -1.03
CA VAL A 158 -1.99 16.90 -0.22
C VAL A 158 -2.99 16.97 0.94
N SER A 159 -2.99 18.08 1.68
CA SER A 159 -3.91 18.30 2.81
C SER A 159 -5.38 18.29 2.37
N TYR A 160 -5.66 18.85 1.18
CA TYR A 160 -6.98 18.78 0.57
C TYR A 160 -7.37 17.33 0.26
N VAL A 161 -6.50 16.58 -0.43
CA VAL A 161 -6.75 15.17 -0.80
C VAL A 161 -7.01 14.30 0.43
N ILE A 162 -6.17 14.38 1.48
CA ILE A 162 -6.37 13.62 2.72
C ILE A 162 -7.70 13.99 3.39
N ARG A 163 -8.06 15.27 3.41
CA ARG A 163 -9.34 15.71 3.99
C ARG A 163 -10.54 15.16 3.21
N GLU A 164 -10.53 15.27 1.89
CA GLU A 164 -11.62 14.75 1.05
C GLU A 164 -11.73 13.23 1.14
N MET A 165 -10.59 12.52 1.15
CA MET A 165 -10.54 11.08 1.34
C MET A 165 -11.17 10.67 2.67
N THR A 166 -10.74 11.28 3.77
CA THR A 166 -11.24 10.93 5.11
C THR A 166 -12.70 11.34 5.30
N SER A 167 -13.13 12.44 4.70
CA SER A 167 -14.55 12.84 4.63
C SER A 167 -15.40 11.80 3.89
N THR A 168 -14.93 11.36 2.72
CA THR A 168 -15.59 10.33 1.90
C THR A 168 -15.72 9.01 2.63
N ILE A 169 -14.67 8.56 3.33
CA ILE A 169 -14.71 7.35 4.16
C ILE A 169 -15.79 7.48 5.25
N LYS A 170 -15.85 8.62 5.95
CA LYS A 170 -16.86 8.88 6.99
C LYS A 170 -18.28 8.86 6.43
N ALA A 171 -18.51 9.55 5.31
CA ALA A 171 -19.83 9.63 4.66
C ALA A 171 -20.31 8.26 4.15
N ASN A 172 -19.40 7.42 3.65
CA ASN A 172 -19.71 6.11 3.08
C ASN A 172 -19.65 4.96 4.11
N ARG A 173 -20.08 5.20 5.35
CA ARG A 173 -20.13 4.19 6.43
C ARG A 173 -18.78 3.48 6.68
N GLY A 174 -17.67 4.18 6.48
CA GLY A 174 -16.32 3.61 6.63
C GLY A 174 -15.81 2.85 5.40
N SER A 175 -16.42 3.03 4.21
CA SER A 175 -15.93 2.42 2.98
C SER A 175 -14.55 2.96 2.61
N LEU A 176 -13.54 2.11 2.79
CA LEU A 176 -12.17 2.44 2.41
C LEU A 176 -12.00 2.50 0.89
N ASN A 177 -12.81 1.74 0.16
CA ASN A 177 -12.74 1.66 -1.30
C ASN A 177 -12.96 3.03 -1.97
N THR A 178 -14.03 3.72 -1.60
CA THR A 178 -14.38 5.03 -2.19
C THR A 178 -13.41 6.12 -1.74
N GLY A 179 -12.89 6.03 -0.51
CA GLY A 179 -11.85 6.91 -0.03
C GLY A 179 -10.57 6.80 -0.86
N VAL A 180 -9.97 5.61 -0.88
CA VAL A 180 -8.68 5.39 -1.57
C VAL A 180 -8.80 5.65 -3.07
N GLU A 181 -9.91 5.25 -3.71
CA GLU A 181 -10.15 5.56 -5.11
C GLU A 181 -10.26 7.07 -5.37
N GLY A 182 -10.98 7.82 -4.52
CA GLY A 182 -11.12 9.27 -4.70
C GLY A 182 -9.88 10.08 -4.32
N ALA A 183 -8.90 9.47 -3.66
CA ALA A 183 -7.63 10.10 -3.32
C ALA A 183 -6.60 10.07 -4.46
N VAL A 184 -6.81 9.20 -5.45
CA VAL A 184 -5.94 8.98 -6.62
C VAL A 184 -6.61 9.56 -7.85
#